data_AF-A0A2V6VUD3-F1
#
_entry.id   AF-A0A2V6VUD3-F1
#
_cell.length_a   1.000
_cell.length_b   1.000
_cell.length_c   1.000
_cell.angle_alpha   90.00
_cell.angle_beta   90.00
_cell.angle_gamma   90.00
#
_symmetry.space_group_name_H-M   'P 1'
#
loop_
_entity.id
_entity.type
_entity.pdbx_description
1 polymer ?
#
loop_
_entity_poly.entity_id
_entity_poly.type
_entity_poly.pdbx_seq_one_letter_code
_entity_poly.pdbx_strand_id
1 'polypeptide(L)'
;FSAWSGALVTATDVAFYGTLEGYMKAVDARTGKELWKFKTPSGIIGNPMTYVGPDGKQYVAVLSGIGGWAGIGLAAGLEGDSEGLGAVGAYKKLAEYTTLGGVLTVFSLP
;
A
#
# COMPACT_ATOMS: atom_id res chain seq x y z
N PHE A 1 9.68 1.68 4.78
CA PHE A 1 9.72 1.59 3.30
C PHE A 1 8.96 2.77 2.71
N SER A 2 9.16 3.07 1.43
CA SER A 2 8.46 4.16 0.74
C SER A 2 6.94 3.95 0.75
N ALA A 3 6.20 5.03 0.97
CA ALA A 3 4.76 5.09 0.82
C ALA A 3 4.44 5.82 -0.49
N TRP A 4 3.85 5.10 -1.43
CA TRP A 4 3.46 5.61 -2.76
C TRP A 4 1.95 5.55 -2.98
N SER A 5 1.22 4.95 -2.05
CA SER A 5 -0.24 5.05 -1.99
C SER A 5 -0.68 6.49 -1.69
N GLY A 6 -1.95 6.78 -1.94
CA GLY A 6 -2.62 7.85 -1.23
C GLY A 6 -2.81 7.55 0.26
N ALA A 7 -3.36 8.50 0.99
CA ALA A 7 -3.76 8.35 2.38
C ALA A 7 -5.28 8.60 2.53
N LEU A 8 -5.89 7.89 3.47
CA LEU A 8 -7.27 8.10 3.90
C LEU A 8 -7.26 8.51 5.37
N VAL A 9 -7.83 9.67 5.69
CA VAL A 9 -7.99 10.12 7.09
C VAL A 9 -9.46 10.07 7.46
N THR A 10 -9.80 9.45 8.59
CA THR A 10 -11.17 9.40 9.12
C THR A 10 -11.43 10.53 10.10
N ALA A 11 -12.70 10.77 10.42
CA ALA A 11 -13.11 11.77 11.42
C ALA A 11 -12.62 11.46 12.86
N THR A 12 -12.13 10.24 13.12
CA THR A 12 -11.61 9.81 14.42
C THR A 12 -10.09 9.92 14.52
N ASP A 13 -9.47 10.77 13.69
CA ASP A 13 -8.03 11.01 13.65
C ASP A 13 -7.19 9.72 13.41
N VAL A 14 -7.71 8.79 12.61
CA VAL A 14 -6.95 7.63 12.13
C VAL A 14 -6.62 7.83 10.65
N ALA A 15 -5.33 7.81 10.32
CA ALA A 15 -4.85 7.86 8.94
C ALA A 15 -4.39 6.48 8.47
N PHE A 16 -4.90 6.06 7.32
CA PHE A 16 -4.56 4.81 6.67
C PHE A 16 -3.72 5.05 5.42
N TYR A 17 -2.67 4.27 5.24
CA TYR A 17 -1.84 4.31 4.03
C TYR A 17 -1.16 2.96 3.77
N GLY A 18 -0.79 2.75 2.52
CA GLY A 18 -0.06 1.58 2.05
C GLY A 18 1.42 1.84 1.84
N THR A 19 2.19 0.77 1.85
CA THR A 19 3.64 0.81 1.64
C THR A 19 4.03 -0.14 0.53
N LEU A 20 5.15 0.12 -0.15
CA LEU A 20 5.56 -0.67 -1.33
C LEU A 20 5.92 -2.12 -0.99
N GLU A 21 6.34 -2.40 0.24
CA GLU A 21 6.51 -3.76 0.77
C GLU A 21 5.18 -4.40 1.20
N GLY A 22 4.04 -3.77 0.97
CA GLY A 22 2.72 -4.40 1.18
C GLY A 22 2.24 -4.39 2.62
N TYR A 23 2.66 -3.42 3.45
CA TYR A 23 1.91 -3.14 4.68
C TYR A 23 0.84 -2.09 4.43
N MET A 24 -0.40 -2.45 4.76
CA MET A 24 -1.45 -1.50 5.07
C MET A 24 -1.27 -1.07 6.53
N LYS A 25 -1.16 0.23 6.79
CA LYS A 25 -0.91 0.78 8.12
C LYS A 25 -2.05 1.71 8.53
N ALA A 26 -2.31 1.76 9.83
CA ALA A 26 -3.11 2.78 10.47
C ALA A 26 -2.23 3.52 11.48
N VAL A 27 -2.23 4.85 11.43
CA VAL A 27 -1.51 5.71 12.36
C VAL A 27 -2.47 6.71 12.99
N ASP A 28 -2.11 7.18 14.17
CA ASP A 28 -2.72 8.39 14.74
C ASP A 28 -2.37 9.58 13.83
N ALA A 29 -3.40 10.28 13.33
CA ALA A 29 -3.25 11.34 12.33
C ALA A 29 -2.57 12.60 12.87
N ARG A 30 -2.50 12.77 14.20
CA ARG A 30 -1.89 13.94 14.86
C ARG A 30 -0.42 13.70 15.17
N THR A 31 -0.07 12.49 15.55
CA THR A 31 1.26 12.14 16.07
C THR A 31 2.07 11.26 15.11
N GLY A 32 1.42 10.61 14.15
CA GLY A 32 2.05 9.63 13.26
C GLY A 32 2.35 8.28 13.93
N LYS A 33 1.92 8.06 15.19
CA LYS A 33 2.15 6.81 15.90
C LYS A 33 1.42 5.65 15.22
N GLU A 34 2.14 4.58 14.88
CA GLU A 34 1.56 3.34 14.35
C GLU A 34 0.60 2.73 15.38
N LEU A 35 -0.66 2.56 14.98
CA LEU A 35 -1.73 1.95 15.76
C LEU A 35 -1.94 0.49 15.33
N TRP A 36 -1.80 0.22 14.04
CA TRP A 36 -2.02 -1.09 13.46
C TRP A 36 -1.29 -1.24 12.12
N LYS A 37 -0.98 -2.48 11.75
CA LYS A 37 -0.54 -2.83 10.40
C LYS A 37 -0.94 -4.26 10.01
N PHE A 38 -1.07 -4.50 8.72
CA PHE A 38 -1.31 -5.81 8.14
C PHE A 38 -0.55 -5.99 6.83
N LYS A 39 0.02 -7.18 6.62
CA LYS A 39 0.77 -7.54 5.42
C LYS A 39 -0.19 -8.04 4.34
N THR A 40 -0.43 -7.21 3.33
CA THR A 40 -1.18 -7.59 2.12
C THR A 40 -0.33 -8.50 1.21
N PRO A 41 -0.96 -9.25 0.29
CA PRO A 41 -0.23 -10.16 -0.61
C PRO A 41 0.82 -9.47 -1.50
N SER A 42 0.62 -8.19 -1.84
CA SER A 42 1.53 -7.40 -2.68
C SER A 42 1.68 -5.96 -2.17
N GLY A 43 2.64 -5.22 -2.72
CA GLY A 43 2.87 -3.79 -2.48
C GLY A 43 1.65 -2.94 -2.80
N ILE A 44 1.48 -1.82 -2.09
CA ILE A 44 0.33 -0.95 -2.23
C ILE A 44 0.75 0.36 -2.88
N ILE A 45 0.21 0.60 -4.08
CA ILE A 45 0.35 1.87 -4.82
C ILE A 45 -0.99 2.61 -4.96
N GLY A 46 -2.11 1.94 -4.65
CA GLY A 46 -3.46 2.51 -4.72
C GLY A 46 -3.89 3.19 -3.43
N ASN A 47 -4.98 3.94 -3.49
CA ASN A 47 -5.50 4.69 -2.34
C ASN A 47 -6.36 3.78 -1.44
N PRO A 48 -6.20 3.82 -0.11
CA PRO A 48 -7.21 3.29 0.79
C PRO A 48 -8.54 4.01 0.65
N MET A 49 -9.64 3.30 0.92
CA MET A 49 -10.99 3.87 0.98
C MET A 49 -11.74 3.34 2.21
N THR A 50 -12.88 3.96 2.53
CA THR A 50 -13.81 3.47 3.57
C THR A 50 -15.25 3.60 3.11
N TYR A 51 -16.12 2.69 3.56
CA TYR A 51 -17.56 2.72 3.31
C TYR A 51 -18.32 2.06 4.47
N VAL A 52 -19.65 2.23 4.49
CA VAL A 52 -20.56 1.50 5.39
C VAL A 52 -21.21 0.36 4.62
N GLY A 53 -21.09 -0.86 5.12
CA GLY A 53 -21.68 -2.04 4.51
C GLY A 53 -23.20 -2.15 4.73
N PRO A 54 -23.88 -3.08 4.04
CA PRO A 54 -25.31 -3.32 4.24
C PRO A 54 -25.69 -3.77 5.66
N ASP A 55 -24.72 -4.27 6.42
CA ASP A 55 -24.82 -4.65 7.83
C ASP A 55 -24.66 -3.47 8.80
N GLY A 56 -24.45 -2.25 8.29
CA GLY A 56 -24.21 -1.04 9.08
C GLY A 56 -22.80 -0.92 9.65
N LYS A 57 -21.88 -1.85 9.36
CA LYS A 57 -20.49 -1.78 9.83
C LYS A 57 -19.64 -0.91 8.91
N GLN A 58 -18.67 -0.20 9.47
CA GLN A 58 -17.66 0.50 8.68
C GLN A 58 -16.58 -0.48 8.22
N TYR A 59 -16.22 -0.37 6.93
CA TYR A 59 -15.17 -1.14 6.29
C TYR A 59 -14.07 -0.21 5.77
N VAL A 60 -12.83 -0.68 5.80
CA VAL A 60 -11.68 -0.05 5.13
C VAL A 60 -11.14 -1.05 4.12
N ALA A 61 -10.79 -0.60 2.92
CA ALA A 61 -10.27 -1.47 1.88
C ALA A 61 -9.13 -0.83 1.10
N VAL A 62 -8.29 -1.68 0.53
CA VAL A 62 -7.14 -1.27 -0.27
C VAL A 62 -6.80 -2.33 -1.31
N LEU A 63 -6.40 -1.89 -2.50
CA LEU A 63 -5.85 -2.75 -3.54
C LEU A 63 -4.36 -2.96 -3.30
N SER A 64 -3.93 -4.21 -3.38
CA SER A 64 -2.53 -4.62 -3.36
C SER A 64 -2.14 -5.21 -4.71
N GLY A 65 -1.01 -4.75 -5.23
CA GLY A 65 -0.50 -5.01 -6.57
C GLY A 65 0.60 -4.01 -6.88
N ILE A 66 1.85 -4.38 -6.59
CA ILE A 66 2.99 -3.50 -6.83
C ILE A 66 3.13 -3.19 -8.33
N GLY A 67 3.46 -1.95 -8.63
CA GLY A 67 3.54 -1.44 -10.00
C GLY A 67 3.79 0.07 -10.00
N GLY A 68 3.22 0.77 -10.99
CA GLY A 68 3.53 2.18 -11.20
C GLY A 68 5.02 2.38 -11.48
N TRP A 69 5.51 3.61 -11.31
CA TRP A 69 6.92 3.89 -11.60
C TRP A 69 7.86 3.30 -10.56
N ALA A 70 7.50 3.35 -9.27
CA ALA A 70 8.31 2.78 -8.19
C ALA A 70 8.47 1.24 -8.28
N GLY A 71 7.48 0.54 -8.84
CA GLY A 71 7.51 -0.91 -9.04
C GLY A 71 7.86 -1.34 -10.47
N ILE A 72 8.32 -0.43 -11.36
CA ILE A 72 8.43 -0.73 -12.79
C ILE A 72 9.40 -1.87 -13.10
N GLY A 73 10.46 -2.04 -12.29
CA GLY A 73 11.37 -3.19 -12.41
C GLY A 73 10.65 -4.53 -12.29
N LEU A 74 9.76 -4.65 -11.29
CA LEU A 74 8.93 -5.83 -11.09
C LEU A 74 7.84 -5.96 -12.17
N ALA A 75 7.18 -4.86 -12.52
CA ALA A 75 6.01 -4.89 -13.40
C ALA A 75 6.35 -5.12 -14.88
N ALA A 76 7.50 -4.61 -15.34
CA ALA A 76 7.95 -4.74 -16.72
C ALA A 76 9.12 -5.71 -16.91
N GLY A 77 9.62 -6.34 -15.83
CA GLY A 77 10.76 -7.27 -15.89
C GLY A 77 12.07 -6.58 -16.25
N LEU A 78 12.27 -5.35 -15.79
CA LEU A 78 13.48 -4.55 -16.04
C LEU A 78 14.50 -4.79 -14.92
N GLU A 79 15.77 -4.93 -15.30
CA GLU A 79 16.85 -5.29 -14.38
C GLU A 79 18.00 -4.28 -14.35
N GLY A 80 18.13 -3.44 -15.40
CA GLY A 80 19.21 -2.47 -15.50
C GLY A 80 19.00 -1.28 -14.57
N ASP A 81 20.03 -0.88 -13.83
CA ASP A 81 19.91 0.16 -12.80
C ASP A 81 19.44 1.53 -13.36
N SER A 82 19.74 1.83 -14.62
CA SER A 82 19.30 3.05 -15.31
C SER A 82 17.98 2.90 -16.08
N GLU A 83 17.42 1.69 -16.16
CA GLU A 83 16.15 1.44 -16.86
C GLU A 83 14.97 2.03 -16.09
N GLY A 84 13.82 2.16 -16.76
CA GLY A 84 12.63 2.77 -16.17
C GLY A 84 12.91 4.20 -15.67
N LEU A 85 13.69 4.99 -16.43
CA LEU A 85 14.12 6.34 -16.05
C LEU A 85 14.86 6.37 -14.69
N GLY A 86 15.64 5.33 -14.38
CA GLY A 86 16.40 5.17 -13.14
C GLY A 86 15.64 4.60 -11.95
N ALA A 87 14.32 4.37 -12.08
CA ALA A 87 13.51 3.82 -10.99
C ALA A 87 13.88 2.36 -10.66
N VAL A 88 14.32 1.58 -11.65
CA VAL A 88 14.72 0.18 -11.46
C VAL A 88 15.88 0.07 -10.48
N GLY A 89 16.93 0.87 -10.66
CA GLY A 89 18.06 0.94 -9.72
C GLY A 89 17.64 1.48 -8.35
N ALA A 90 16.81 2.53 -8.31
CA ALA A 90 16.34 3.14 -7.06
C ALA A 90 15.53 2.17 -6.17
N TYR A 91 14.79 1.24 -6.78
CA TYR A 91 13.96 0.25 -6.09
C TYR A 91 14.43 -1.19 -6.28
N LYS A 92 15.72 -1.42 -6.60
CA LYS A 92 16.26 -2.75 -6.93
C LYS A 92 15.95 -3.84 -5.89
N LYS A 93 15.95 -3.48 -4.61
CA LYS A 93 15.67 -4.40 -3.50
C LYS A 93 14.18 -4.65 -3.25
N LEU A 94 13.27 -3.97 -3.94
CA LEU A 94 11.83 -4.10 -3.72
C LEU A 94 11.34 -5.55 -3.94
N ALA A 95 11.96 -6.26 -4.88
CA ALA A 95 11.69 -7.66 -5.18
C ALA A 95 11.95 -8.62 -4.01
N GLU A 96 12.78 -8.23 -3.02
CA GLU A 96 13.04 -9.04 -1.83
C GLU A 96 11.85 -9.03 -0.85
N TYR A 97 10.90 -8.10 -0.98
CA TYR A 97 9.84 -7.86 0.00
C TYR A 97 8.42 -8.04 -0.55
N THR A 98 8.27 -7.97 -1.87
CA THR A 98 6.97 -8.10 -2.54
C THR A 98 7.11 -8.64 -3.95
N THR A 99 6.00 -9.19 -4.46
CA THR A 99 5.84 -9.67 -5.83
C THR A 99 4.60 -9.02 -6.45
N LEU A 100 4.40 -9.18 -7.76
CA LEU A 100 3.17 -8.72 -8.43
C LEU A 100 1.91 -9.31 -7.79
N GLY A 101 0.79 -8.60 -7.91
CA GLY A 101 -0.48 -9.01 -7.34
C GLY A 101 -1.65 -8.23 -7.91
N GLY A 102 -2.85 -8.53 -7.41
CA GLY A 102 -4.10 -7.92 -7.84
C GLY A 102 -5.25 -8.27 -6.89
N VAL A 103 -5.08 -7.94 -5.61
CA VAL A 103 -6.01 -8.36 -4.55
C VAL A 103 -6.58 -7.14 -3.83
N LEU A 104 -7.91 -7.04 -3.78
CA LEU A 104 -8.62 -6.14 -2.87
C LEU A 104 -8.70 -6.79 -1.49
N THR A 105 -8.14 -6.13 -0.48
CA THR A 105 -8.26 -6.56 0.93
C THR A 105 -9.23 -5.63 1.64
N VAL A 106 -10.18 -6.20 2.38
CA VAL A 106 -11.22 -5.47 3.13
C VAL A 106 -11.09 -5.80 4.62
N PHE A 107 -11.17 -4.79 5.46
CA PHE A 107 -11.00 -4.86 6.91
C PHE A 107 -12.22 -4.28 7.61
N SER A 108 -12.61 -4.90 8.73
CA SER A 108 -13.60 -4.38 9.68
C SER A 108 -13.24 -4.84 11.09
N LEU A 109 -13.86 -4.20 12.09
CA LEU A 109 -13.83 -4.70 13.46
C LEU A 109 -14.80 -5.90 13.61
N PRO A 110 -14.52 -6.83 14.54
CA PRO A 110 -15.39 -7.97 14.84
C PRO A 110 -16.86 -7.59 15.10
#